data_AF-A0A6V8MX32-F1
#
_entry.id   AF-A0A6V8MX32-F1
#
_cell.length_a   1.000
_cell.length_b   1.000
_cell.length_c   1.000
_cell.angle_alpha   90.00
_cell.angle_beta   90.00
_cell.angle_gamma   90.00
#
_symmetry.space_group_name_H-M   'P 1'
#
loop_
_entity.id
_entity.type
_entity.pdbx_description
1 polymer ?
#
loop_
_entity_poly.entity_id
_entity_poly.type
_entity_poly.pdbx_seq_one_letter_code
_entity_poly.pdbx_strand_id
1 'polypeptide(L)'
;MKKQFVAVIALAGLAAGATLAHAASGSKGGGIVGSKHDMNVFIAANGGKADTELRVCAFCHTPHHAKDTQLQQTTVITDPATGVGTTVNYTTYLPLWSRDVPAGGYSQYNTSTFDPGADGKFYDPMAGPSRLCMTCHDGNIAVDSYYGQTGAATKKGDDQINMFASGSHFAIADKNGSGLTNDHPVGFVYDEMVSNPTYELRASSEGFIGNATRTIDSVLTYVDGAQGRVMTCASCHDVHNGPAVGNTAPASGNGYFLYATQEGSKLCLSCHDKNR
;
A
#
# COMPACT_ATOMS: atom_id res chain seq x y z
N MET A 1 -49.44 15.34 -27.69
CA MET A 1 -48.61 14.15 -28.00
C MET A 1 -47.14 14.48 -28.23
N LYS A 2 -46.72 15.24 -29.26
CA LYS A 2 -45.28 15.51 -29.53
C LYS A 2 -44.54 16.22 -28.38
N LYS A 3 -45.14 17.22 -27.73
CA LYS A 3 -44.50 17.98 -26.63
C LYS A 3 -44.34 17.17 -25.33
N GLN A 4 -45.27 16.24 -25.06
CA GLN A 4 -45.20 15.35 -23.90
C GLN A 4 -44.15 14.26 -24.09
N PHE A 5 -43.97 13.76 -25.32
CA PHE A 5 -42.92 12.80 -25.66
C PHE A 5 -41.51 13.37 -25.46
N VAL A 6 -41.30 14.63 -25.86
CA VAL A 6 -40.01 15.32 -25.68
C VAL A 6 -39.70 15.53 -24.19
N ALA A 7 -40.70 15.89 -23.38
CA ALA A 7 -40.52 16.07 -21.93
C ALA A 7 -40.15 14.76 -21.21
N VAL A 8 -40.76 13.63 -21.60
CA VAL A 8 -40.44 12.31 -21.03
C VAL A 8 -39.02 11.85 -21.40
N ILE A 9 -38.59 12.07 -22.64
CA ILE A 9 -37.22 11.77 -23.08
C ILE A 9 -36.20 12.66 -22.36
N ALA A 10 -36.50 13.95 -22.18
CA ALA A 10 -35.65 14.86 -21.42
C ALA A 10 -35.53 14.44 -19.95
N LEU A 11 -36.64 14.07 -19.30
CA LEU A 11 -36.61 13.57 -17.92
C LEU A 11 -35.87 12.24 -17.80
N ALA A 12 -36.03 11.32 -18.75
CA ALA A 12 -35.31 10.05 -18.78
C ALA A 12 -33.80 10.27 -19.00
N GLY A 13 -33.43 11.22 -19.86
CA GLY A 13 -32.03 11.63 -20.07
C GLY A 13 -31.41 12.30 -18.85
N LEU A 14 -32.16 13.15 -18.14
CA LEU A 14 -31.74 13.77 -16.88
C LEU A 14 -31.61 12.73 -15.75
N ALA A 15 -32.54 11.79 -15.64
CA ALA A 15 -32.48 10.72 -14.65
C ALA A 15 -31.31 9.75 -14.92
N ALA A 16 -31.11 9.35 -16.18
CA ALA A 16 -29.98 8.50 -16.59
C ALA A 16 -28.64 9.24 -16.45
N GLY A 17 -28.59 10.54 -16.75
CA GLY A 17 -27.42 11.39 -16.53
C GLY A 17 -27.08 11.56 -15.06
N ALA A 18 -28.09 11.72 -14.19
CA ALA A 18 -27.91 11.81 -12.75
C ALA A 18 -27.44 10.48 -12.12
N THR A 19 -27.93 9.33 -12.59
CA THR A 19 -27.47 8.02 -12.11
C THR A 19 -26.05 7.69 -12.58
N LEU A 20 -25.68 8.08 -13.80
CA LEU A 20 -24.30 7.96 -14.30
C LEU A 20 -23.33 8.89 -13.57
N ALA A 21 -23.76 10.10 -13.19
CA ALA A 21 -22.95 11.02 -12.39
C ALA A 21 -22.70 10.53 -10.96
N HIS A 22 -23.67 9.84 -10.33
CA HIS A 22 -23.49 9.23 -9.00
C HIS A 22 -22.66 7.93 -9.04
N ALA A 23 -22.66 7.21 -10.15
CA ALA A 23 -21.76 6.07 -10.37
C ALA A 23 -20.31 6.51 -10.69
N ALA A 24 -20.14 7.72 -11.25
CA ALA A 24 -18.84 8.31 -11.56
C ALA A 24 -18.17 9.00 -10.36
N SER A 25 -18.88 9.28 -9.27
CA SER A 25 -18.29 9.64 -7.97
C SER A 25 -17.65 8.43 -7.30
N GLY A 26 -16.59 7.93 -7.93
CA GLY A 26 -15.74 6.90 -7.36
C GLY A 26 -14.84 7.46 -6.26
N SER A 27 -14.95 6.86 -5.09
CA SER A 27 -13.82 6.34 -4.29
C SER A 27 -12.79 7.28 -3.66
N LYS A 28 -12.96 8.61 -3.60
CA LYS A 28 -12.14 9.41 -2.66
C LYS A 28 -12.68 9.25 -1.23
N GLY A 29 -11.93 8.59 -0.36
CA GLY A 29 -12.22 8.61 1.07
C GLY A 29 -13.54 7.94 1.46
N GLY A 30 -14.07 7.09 0.58
CA GLY A 30 -15.37 6.43 0.74
C GLY A 30 -15.33 5.16 1.60
N GLY A 31 -14.16 4.83 2.16
CA GLY A 31 -13.97 3.59 2.91
C GLY A 31 -13.71 2.37 2.02
N ILE A 32 -13.58 1.21 2.67
CA ILE A 32 -13.22 -0.04 2.02
C ILE A 32 -14.38 -0.64 1.22
N VAL A 33 -15.64 -0.50 1.67
CA VAL A 33 -16.81 -1.16 1.07
C VAL A 33 -17.00 -0.74 -0.39
N GLY A 34 -17.09 -1.71 -1.29
CA GLY A 34 -17.19 -1.50 -2.74
C GLY A 34 -15.90 -1.01 -3.42
N SER A 35 -14.81 -0.83 -2.68
CA SER A 35 -13.49 -0.48 -3.23
C SER A 35 -12.73 -1.72 -3.71
N LYS A 36 -11.55 -1.52 -4.31
CA LYS A 36 -10.63 -2.63 -4.64
C LYS A 36 -10.12 -3.41 -3.40
N HIS A 37 -10.15 -2.80 -2.21
CA HIS A 37 -9.84 -3.49 -0.95
C HIS A 37 -11.07 -4.12 -0.29
N ASP A 38 -12.26 -4.05 -0.91
CA ASP A 38 -13.40 -4.86 -0.48
C ASP A 38 -13.15 -6.31 -0.88
N MET A 39 -12.65 -7.11 0.07
CA MET A 39 -12.32 -8.49 -0.18
C MET A 39 -13.54 -9.35 -0.49
N ASN A 40 -14.75 -8.98 -0.05
CA ASN A 40 -15.95 -9.73 -0.43
C ASN A 40 -16.22 -9.59 -1.94
N VAL A 41 -16.03 -8.38 -2.48
CA VAL A 41 -16.14 -8.11 -3.92
C VAL A 41 -15.03 -8.82 -4.68
N PHE A 42 -13.79 -8.70 -4.21
CA PHE A 42 -12.64 -9.33 -4.87
C PHE A 42 -12.78 -10.84 -4.94
N ILE A 43 -13.11 -11.50 -3.83
CA ILE A 43 -13.23 -12.96 -3.72
C ILE A 43 -14.34 -13.47 -4.64
N ALA A 44 -15.50 -12.80 -4.64
CA ALA A 44 -16.61 -13.15 -5.52
C ALA A 44 -16.22 -13.09 -7.00
N ALA A 45 -15.40 -12.11 -7.40
CA ALA A 45 -14.95 -11.95 -8.77
C ALA A 45 -13.80 -12.90 -9.18
N ASN A 46 -13.05 -13.46 -8.21
CA ASN A 46 -11.80 -14.17 -8.47
C ASN A 46 -11.79 -15.64 -8.06
N GLY A 47 -12.93 -16.19 -7.61
CA GLY A 47 -13.11 -17.63 -7.37
C GLY A 47 -12.54 -18.11 -6.03
N GLY A 48 -12.49 -17.25 -5.01
CA GLY A 48 -12.11 -17.65 -3.64
C GLY A 48 -13.30 -18.11 -2.79
N LYS A 49 -13.02 -18.42 -1.52
CA LYS A 49 -14.04 -18.77 -0.54
C LYS A 49 -14.68 -17.51 0.04
N ALA A 50 -15.93 -17.25 -0.35
CA ALA A 50 -16.70 -16.10 0.15
C ALA A 50 -16.87 -16.14 1.68
N ASP A 51 -16.77 -14.98 2.33
CA ASP A 51 -17.18 -14.82 3.71
C ASP A 51 -18.71 -14.76 3.77
N THR A 52 -19.35 -15.76 4.40
CA THR A 52 -20.82 -15.83 4.52
C THR A 52 -21.38 -14.70 5.38
N GLU A 53 -20.55 -14.12 6.25
CA GLU A 53 -20.93 -12.98 7.10
C GLU A 53 -20.61 -11.61 6.47
N LEU A 54 -20.00 -11.59 5.27
CA LEU A 54 -19.62 -10.38 4.53
C LEU A 54 -18.76 -9.39 5.35
N ARG A 55 -17.86 -9.88 6.22
CA ARG A 55 -17.09 -9.01 7.12
C ARG A 55 -15.87 -8.43 6.40
N VAL A 56 -16.03 -7.22 5.86
CA VAL A 56 -14.98 -6.52 5.09
C VAL A 56 -13.67 -6.31 5.87
N CYS A 57 -13.73 -6.13 7.19
CA CYS A 57 -12.52 -5.93 8.01
C CYS A 57 -11.84 -7.24 8.42
N ALA A 58 -12.54 -8.39 8.37
CA ALA A 58 -12.09 -9.63 8.98
C ALA A 58 -10.86 -10.27 8.31
N PHE A 59 -10.63 -9.89 7.05
CA PHE A 59 -9.44 -10.24 6.28
C PHE A 59 -8.17 -9.63 6.86
N CYS A 60 -8.32 -8.53 7.60
CA CYS A 60 -7.22 -7.75 8.16
C CYS A 60 -7.20 -7.72 9.69
N HIS A 61 -8.36 -7.56 10.31
CA HIS A 61 -8.49 -7.49 11.75
C HIS A 61 -9.32 -8.66 12.24
N THR A 62 -8.79 -9.40 13.20
CA THR A 62 -9.53 -10.41 13.93
C THR A 62 -9.83 -9.95 15.35
N PRO A 63 -11.07 -10.13 15.85
CA PRO A 63 -11.38 -9.94 17.25
C PRO A 63 -10.84 -11.07 18.14
N HIS A 64 -10.61 -12.28 17.59
CA HIS A 64 -10.15 -13.45 18.35
C HIS A 64 -9.13 -14.28 17.56
N HIS A 65 -8.23 -14.96 18.27
CA HIS A 65 -7.23 -15.84 17.63
C HIS A 65 -6.31 -15.07 16.67
N ALA A 66 -5.98 -13.83 17.03
CA ALA A 66 -4.87 -13.12 16.42
C ALA A 66 -3.59 -13.95 16.61
N LYS A 67 -2.72 -13.93 15.61
CA LYS A 67 -1.35 -14.41 15.76
C LYS A 67 -0.65 -13.59 16.83
N ASP A 68 0.32 -14.22 17.48
CA ASP A 68 1.10 -13.61 18.54
C ASP A 68 1.76 -12.32 18.03
N THR A 69 1.47 -11.21 18.70
CA THR A 69 2.06 -9.89 18.39
C THR A 69 3.53 -9.81 18.77
N GLN A 70 4.09 -10.82 19.46
CA GLN A 70 5.50 -10.89 19.86
C GLN A 70 6.38 -11.58 18.82
N LEU A 71 5.87 -11.91 17.63
CA LEU A 71 6.70 -12.40 16.54
C LEU A 71 7.79 -11.37 16.20
N GLN A 72 9.05 -11.75 16.37
CA GLN A 72 10.19 -10.89 16.08
C GLN A 72 10.75 -11.15 14.68
N GLN A 73 11.26 -10.10 14.07
CA GLN A 73 12.06 -10.14 12.86
C GLN A 73 13.47 -9.67 13.19
N THR A 74 14.43 -10.19 12.44
CA THR A 74 15.84 -9.88 12.63
C THR A 74 16.42 -9.37 11.32
N THR A 75 17.11 -8.24 11.39
CA THR A 75 17.99 -7.76 10.33
C THR A 75 19.39 -7.51 10.88
N VAL A 76 20.41 -7.54 10.03
CA VAL A 76 21.80 -7.27 10.41
C VAL A 76 22.26 -6.02 9.69
N ILE A 77 22.66 -5.03 10.46
CA ILE A 77 23.23 -3.78 9.96
C ILE A 77 24.76 -3.89 10.05
N THR A 78 25.44 -3.85 8.92
CA THR A 78 26.91 -3.97 8.89
C THR A 78 27.54 -2.59 8.79
N ASP A 79 28.38 -2.22 9.75
CA ASP A 79 29.20 -1.01 9.65
C ASP A 79 30.19 -1.16 8.47
N PRO A 80 30.10 -0.32 7.41
CA PRO A 80 30.95 -0.45 6.25
C PRO A 80 32.43 -0.16 6.54
N ALA A 81 32.75 0.62 7.58
CA ALA A 81 34.12 0.96 7.92
C ALA A 81 34.84 -0.17 8.66
N THR A 82 34.12 -0.94 9.49
CA THR A 82 34.69 -1.98 10.35
C THR A 82 34.33 -3.40 9.93
N GLY A 83 33.29 -3.57 9.10
CA GLY A 83 32.71 -4.86 8.73
C GLY A 83 31.93 -5.54 9.87
N VAL A 84 31.76 -4.87 11.01
CA VAL A 84 31.07 -5.42 12.18
C VAL A 84 29.56 -5.33 11.98
N GLY A 85 28.88 -6.48 12.06
CA GLY A 85 27.43 -6.57 12.02
C GLY A 85 26.79 -6.34 13.39
N THR A 86 25.78 -5.47 13.44
CA THR A 86 24.88 -5.28 14.58
C THR A 86 23.54 -5.93 14.26
N THR A 87 23.12 -6.89 15.09
CA THR A 87 21.81 -7.52 14.97
C THR A 87 20.72 -6.59 15.51
N VAL A 88 19.75 -6.25 14.67
CA VAL A 88 18.55 -5.51 15.05
C VAL A 88 17.37 -6.48 15.07
N ASN A 89 16.74 -6.61 16.24
CA ASN A 89 15.48 -7.34 16.39
C ASN A 89 14.35 -6.33 16.53
N TYR A 90 13.26 -6.54 15.80
CA TYR A 90 12.09 -5.68 15.84
C TYR A 90 10.79 -6.50 15.85
N THR A 91 9.75 -5.97 16.48
CA THR A 91 8.46 -6.62 16.57
C THR A 91 7.70 -6.54 15.24
N THR A 92 7.12 -7.65 14.80
CA THR A 92 6.29 -7.70 13.61
C THR A 92 5.01 -6.90 13.82
N TYR A 93 4.69 -5.98 12.90
CA TYR A 93 3.42 -5.26 12.92
C TYR A 93 2.25 -6.19 12.60
N LEU A 94 1.39 -6.45 13.60
CA LEU A 94 0.20 -7.31 13.46
C LEU A 94 -1.01 -6.63 14.11
N PRO A 95 -1.91 -5.99 13.34
CA PRO A 95 -3.05 -5.26 13.89
C PRO A 95 -4.19 -6.23 14.24
N LEU A 96 -3.90 -7.19 15.13
CA LEU A 96 -4.74 -8.34 15.44
C LEU A 96 -5.00 -9.19 14.19
N TRP A 97 -3.95 -9.65 13.53
CA TRP A 97 -4.05 -10.39 12.27
C TRP A 97 -4.17 -11.89 12.53
N SER A 98 -5.02 -12.63 11.81
CA SER A 98 -5.29 -14.08 12.06
C SER A 98 -4.54 -15.03 11.14
N ARG A 99 -3.63 -14.51 10.31
CA ARG A 99 -3.04 -15.23 9.17
C ARG A 99 -1.54 -15.36 9.34
N ASP A 100 -0.97 -16.36 8.69
CA ASP A 100 0.47 -16.53 8.67
C ASP A 100 1.13 -15.36 7.92
N VAL A 101 2.28 -14.97 8.43
CA VAL A 101 3.06 -13.85 7.91
C VAL A 101 4.21 -14.43 7.12
N PRO A 102 4.51 -13.93 5.91
CA PRO A 102 5.71 -14.34 5.18
C PRO A 102 6.95 -14.17 6.06
N ALA A 103 7.65 -15.29 6.29
CA ALA A 103 8.92 -15.30 7.01
C ALA A 103 10.10 -14.91 6.10
N GLY A 104 9.93 -14.99 4.78
CA GLY A 104 10.95 -14.62 3.79
C GLY A 104 11.01 -13.11 3.54
N GLY A 105 12.19 -12.63 3.16
CA GLY A 105 12.38 -11.27 2.65
C GLY A 105 12.11 -11.18 1.14
N TYR A 106 11.84 -9.96 0.68
CA TYR A 106 11.83 -9.62 -0.75
C TYR A 106 13.15 -8.95 -1.11
N SER A 107 13.67 -9.22 -2.31
CA SER A 107 14.80 -8.48 -2.85
C SER A 107 14.48 -6.99 -2.81
N GLN A 108 15.39 -6.19 -2.27
CA GLN A 108 15.15 -4.77 -1.99
C GLN A 108 15.51 -3.92 -3.21
N TYR A 109 14.98 -2.69 -3.29
CA TYR A 109 15.42 -1.72 -4.28
C TYR A 109 16.83 -1.22 -3.94
N ASN A 110 17.82 -1.65 -4.72
CA ASN A 110 19.21 -1.25 -4.57
C ASN A 110 19.76 -0.72 -5.88
N THR A 111 20.51 0.38 -5.80
CA THR A 111 21.21 1.01 -6.94
C THR A 111 22.58 1.49 -6.48
N SER A 112 23.44 1.89 -7.43
CA SER A 112 24.75 2.49 -7.10
C SER A 112 24.66 3.76 -6.26
N THR A 113 23.50 4.43 -6.27
CA THR A 113 23.27 5.67 -5.52
C THR A 113 22.38 5.49 -4.29
N PHE A 114 21.76 4.32 -4.10
CA PHE A 114 20.88 4.01 -2.99
C PHE A 114 21.05 2.54 -2.61
N ASP A 115 21.79 2.30 -1.53
CA ASP A 115 21.93 0.99 -0.89
C ASP A 115 22.12 1.21 0.62
N PRO A 116 21.03 1.41 1.38
CA PRO A 116 21.13 1.67 2.82
C PRO A 116 21.78 0.49 3.57
N GLY A 117 21.63 -0.74 3.07
CA GLY A 117 22.29 -1.91 3.66
C GLY A 117 23.82 -1.83 3.55
N ALA A 118 24.35 -1.47 2.37
CA ALA A 118 25.78 -1.26 2.16
C ALA A 118 26.32 -0.03 2.91
N ASP A 119 25.47 0.97 3.18
CA ASP A 119 25.80 2.15 3.99
C ASP A 119 25.82 1.86 5.51
N GLY A 120 25.49 0.64 5.95
CA GLY A 120 25.36 0.31 7.36
C GLY A 120 24.17 0.97 8.04
N LYS A 121 23.05 1.07 7.32
CA LYS A 121 21.79 1.64 7.79
C LYS A 121 20.69 0.58 7.81
N PHE A 122 19.63 0.85 8.57
CA PHE A 122 18.48 -0.06 8.62
C PHE A 122 17.80 -0.15 7.24
N TYR A 123 17.67 -1.37 6.73
CA TYR A 123 16.93 -1.61 5.49
C TYR A 123 16.17 -2.94 5.52
N ASP A 124 14.85 -2.87 5.61
CA ASP A 124 13.95 -4.00 5.46
C ASP A 124 12.58 -3.55 4.91
N PRO A 125 12.27 -3.80 3.62
CA PRO A 125 11.00 -3.44 3.02
C PRO A 125 9.77 -4.01 3.73
N MET A 126 9.93 -5.07 4.53
CA MET A 126 8.87 -5.69 5.31
C MET A 126 8.76 -5.14 6.73
N ALA A 127 9.51 -4.09 7.07
CA ALA A 127 9.37 -3.42 8.35
C ALA A 127 8.00 -2.72 8.47
N GLY A 128 7.40 -2.80 9.66
CA GLY A 128 6.11 -2.19 9.94
C GLY A 128 4.96 -2.76 9.09
N PRO A 129 3.96 -1.93 8.69
CA PRO A 129 2.75 -2.38 8.00
C PRO A 129 2.99 -2.92 6.59
N SER A 130 4.15 -2.69 5.96
CA SER A 130 4.45 -3.24 4.63
C SER A 130 4.31 -4.76 4.58
N ARG A 131 4.71 -5.47 5.64
CA ARG A 131 4.57 -6.93 5.73
C ARG A 131 3.12 -7.39 5.60
N LEU A 132 2.20 -6.57 6.07
CA LEU A 132 0.77 -6.83 5.98
C LEU A 132 0.29 -6.79 4.55
N CYS A 133 0.67 -5.74 3.83
CA CYS A 133 0.37 -5.59 2.41
C CYS A 133 0.89 -6.79 1.64
N MET A 134 2.10 -7.25 1.94
CA MET A 134 2.70 -8.39 1.26
C MET A 134 2.03 -9.73 1.57
N THR A 135 1.27 -9.90 2.65
CA THR A 135 0.48 -11.14 2.84
C THR A 135 -0.63 -11.34 1.78
N CYS A 136 -0.93 -10.29 1.02
CA CYS A 136 -1.88 -10.29 -0.08
C CYS A 136 -1.17 -10.01 -1.40
N HIS A 137 -0.26 -9.03 -1.42
CA HIS A 137 0.46 -8.58 -2.61
C HIS A 137 1.73 -9.39 -2.95
N ASP A 138 2.01 -10.48 -2.24
CA ASP A 138 3.15 -11.36 -2.53
C ASP A 138 2.99 -12.25 -3.76
N GLY A 139 1.77 -12.40 -4.26
CA GLY A 139 1.45 -13.32 -5.35
C GLY A 139 1.50 -14.82 -4.98
N ASN A 140 1.65 -15.14 -3.70
CA ASN A 140 1.79 -16.50 -3.18
C ASN A 140 0.67 -16.88 -2.21
N ILE A 141 0.40 -16.05 -1.20
CA ILE A 141 -0.64 -16.32 -0.19
C ILE A 141 -2.01 -15.95 -0.77
N ALA A 142 -2.97 -16.87 -0.68
CA ALA A 142 -4.33 -16.58 -1.11
C ALA A 142 -4.98 -15.53 -0.20
N VAL A 143 -5.65 -14.53 -0.76
CA VAL A 143 -6.21 -13.39 0.01
C VAL A 143 -7.35 -13.78 0.95
N ASP A 144 -7.94 -14.94 0.74
CA ASP A 144 -9.00 -15.54 1.55
C ASP A 144 -8.48 -16.57 2.58
N SER A 145 -7.17 -16.70 2.76
CA SER A 145 -6.55 -17.53 3.80
C SER A 145 -6.52 -16.87 5.18
N TYR A 146 -7.67 -16.71 5.83
CA TYR A 146 -7.81 -16.08 7.16
C TYR A 146 -8.61 -16.97 8.14
N TYR A 147 -8.48 -16.74 9.45
CA TYR A 147 -9.04 -17.61 10.51
C TYR A 147 -8.67 -19.10 10.38
N GLY A 148 -7.43 -19.40 9.98
CA GLY A 148 -6.97 -20.78 9.79
C GLY A 148 -7.63 -21.51 8.62
N GLN A 149 -8.35 -20.80 7.75
CA GLN A 149 -8.91 -21.36 6.52
C GLN A 149 -7.83 -21.44 5.44
N THR A 150 -7.84 -22.53 4.67
CA THR A 150 -7.08 -22.60 3.41
C THR A 150 -7.84 -21.85 2.32
N GLY A 151 -7.28 -20.72 1.87
CA GLY A 151 -7.84 -19.92 0.78
C GLY A 151 -7.52 -20.48 -0.61
N ALA A 152 -8.23 -19.98 -1.62
CA ALA A 152 -8.07 -20.37 -3.03
C ALA A 152 -7.81 -19.19 -3.97
N ALA A 153 -8.06 -17.95 -3.54
CA ALA A 153 -7.87 -16.75 -4.35
C ALA A 153 -6.42 -16.27 -4.29
N THR A 154 -5.53 -16.95 -5.01
CA THR A 154 -4.19 -16.45 -5.34
C THR A 154 -4.22 -15.76 -6.70
N LYS A 155 -3.50 -14.64 -6.83
CA LYS A 155 -3.24 -14.01 -8.13
C LYS A 155 -1.78 -13.61 -8.22
N LYS A 156 -1.07 -14.22 -9.17
CA LYS A 156 0.26 -13.78 -9.58
C LYS A 156 0.10 -12.56 -10.49
N GLY A 157 0.94 -11.56 -10.32
CA GLY A 157 0.94 -10.31 -11.06
C GLY A 157 2.35 -9.76 -11.18
N ASP A 158 2.56 -8.91 -12.17
CA ASP A 158 3.78 -8.15 -12.44
C ASP A 158 3.38 -6.67 -12.51
N ASP A 159 4.36 -5.78 -12.36
CA ASP A 159 4.31 -4.30 -12.40
C ASP A 159 3.70 -3.69 -13.67
N GLN A 160 3.33 -4.54 -14.63
CA GLN A 160 2.83 -4.12 -15.92
C GLN A 160 1.59 -3.26 -15.70
N ILE A 161 1.79 -1.95 -15.77
CA ILE A 161 0.81 -0.95 -16.16
C ILE A 161 0.41 -1.32 -17.59
N ASN A 162 -0.33 -2.42 -17.75
CA ASN A 162 -0.80 -2.86 -19.03
C ASN A 162 -2.04 -2.02 -19.32
N MET A 163 -1.80 -0.81 -19.84
CA MET A 163 -2.84 0.13 -20.27
C MET A 163 -3.81 -0.46 -21.32
N PHE A 164 -3.59 -1.69 -21.78
CA PHE A 164 -4.37 -2.35 -22.82
C PHE A 164 -4.74 -3.81 -22.56
N ALA A 165 -4.43 -4.39 -21.39
CA ALA A 165 -4.86 -5.75 -21.06
C ALA A 165 -5.58 -5.78 -19.71
N SER A 166 -6.81 -6.28 -19.73
CA SER A 166 -7.69 -6.55 -18.60
C SER A 166 -7.18 -7.70 -17.71
N GLY A 167 -5.92 -7.61 -17.26
CA GLY A 167 -5.31 -8.53 -16.30
C GLY A 167 -5.45 -8.00 -14.88
N SER A 168 -5.82 -8.87 -13.95
CA SER A 168 -5.86 -8.57 -12.51
C SER A 168 -4.43 -8.56 -11.94
N HIS A 169 -3.68 -7.48 -12.18
CA HIS A 169 -2.35 -7.25 -11.61
C HIS A 169 -2.49 -6.95 -10.11
N PHE A 170 -2.36 -8.01 -9.30
CA PHE A 170 -2.62 -7.97 -7.87
C PHE A 170 -1.35 -8.13 -7.02
N ALA A 171 -0.41 -8.98 -7.45
CA ALA A 171 0.90 -9.05 -6.82
C ALA A 171 1.75 -7.84 -7.21
N ILE A 172 2.52 -7.33 -6.25
CA ILE A 172 3.44 -6.20 -6.43
C ILE A 172 4.87 -6.73 -6.67
N ALA A 173 5.22 -7.88 -6.10
CA ALA A 173 6.54 -8.48 -6.30
C ALA A 173 6.72 -9.02 -7.73
N ASP A 174 7.89 -8.79 -8.34
CA ASP A 174 8.29 -9.25 -9.69
C ASP A 174 7.90 -10.72 -9.96
N LYS A 175 7.29 -10.94 -11.13
CA LYS A 175 6.85 -12.24 -11.67
C LYS A 175 7.95 -13.29 -11.80
N ASN A 176 9.23 -12.90 -11.81
CA ASN A 176 10.40 -13.75 -11.99
C ASN A 176 11.25 -13.94 -10.73
N GLY A 177 10.92 -13.29 -9.62
CA GLY A 177 11.64 -13.44 -8.37
C GLY A 177 11.10 -12.49 -7.32
N SER A 178 10.76 -13.02 -6.14
CA SER A 178 10.18 -12.32 -4.99
C SER A 178 10.95 -11.05 -4.62
N GLY A 179 10.68 -9.93 -5.28
CA GLY A 179 11.49 -8.73 -5.20
C GLY A 179 10.69 -7.46 -5.43
N LEU A 180 11.15 -6.40 -4.78
CA LEU A 180 10.72 -5.02 -4.87
C LEU A 180 11.80 -4.17 -5.56
N THR A 181 12.59 -4.79 -6.43
CA THR A 181 13.79 -4.19 -7.04
C THR A 181 13.47 -3.13 -8.09
N ASN A 182 12.23 -3.11 -8.60
CA ASN A 182 11.67 -2.14 -9.54
C ASN A 182 10.64 -1.20 -8.90
N ASP A 183 10.38 -1.34 -7.59
CA ASP A 183 9.47 -0.48 -6.84
C ASP A 183 10.17 0.73 -6.22
N HIS A 184 9.39 1.73 -5.82
CA HIS A 184 9.93 2.80 -4.98
C HIS A 184 10.43 2.20 -3.65
N PRO A 185 11.65 2.55 -3.18
CA PRO A 185 12.19 1.97 -1.96
C PRO A 185 11.28 2.24 -0.76
N VAL A 186 11.14 1.22 0.08
CA VAL A 186 10.52 1.27 1.41
C VAL A 186 11.37 0.44 2.37
N GLY A 187 11.21 0.63 3.67
CA GLY A 187 11.92 -0.14 4.69
C GLY A 187 13.19 0.52 5.23
N PHE A 188 13.42 1.79 4.93
CA PHE A 188 14.56 2.56 5.43
C PHE A 188 14.11 3.67 6.38
N VAL A 189 15.01 4.11 7.27
CA VAL A 189 14.78 5.24 8.16
C VAL A 189 14.86 6.53 7.35
N TYR A 190 13.76 7.29 7.30
CA TYR A 190 13.66 8.42 6.39
C TYR A 190 14.68 9.52 6.70
N ASP A 191 14.84 9.88 7.97
CA ASP A 191 15.74 10.97 8.38
C ASP A 191 17.22 10.65 8.15
N GLU A 192 17.61 9.37 8.16
CA GLU A 192 18.96 8.95 7.76
C GLU A 192 19.22 9.24 6.28
N MET A 193 18.20 9.15 5.42
CA MET A 193 18.31 9.52 4.01
C MET A 193 18.27 11.04 3.83
N VAL A 194 17.46 11.78 4.60
CA VAL A 194 17.44 13.25 4.55
C VAL A 194 18.84 13.85 4.80
N SER A 195 19.65 13.20 5.64
CA SER A 195 21.02 13.64 5.94
C SER A 195 21.96 13.64 4.72
N ASN A 196 21.64 12.87 3.67
CA ASN A 196 22.41 12.82 2.44
C ASN A 196 21.73 13.68 1.36
N PRO A 197 22.33 14.82 0.96
CA PRO A 197 21.72 15.74 0.01
C PRO A 197 21.51 15.14 -1.39
N THR A 198 22.22 14.06 -1.74
CA THR A 198 22.09 13.36 -3.03
C THR A 198 20.68 12.77 -3.24
N TYR A 199 19.94 12.52 -2.16
CA TYR A 199 18.58 12.00 -2.25
C TYR A 199 17.52 13.09 -2.47
N GLU A 200 17.90 14.37 -2.37
CA GLU A 200 17.01 15.51 -2.61
C GLU A 200 15.70 15.40 -1.82
N LEU A 201 15.80 15.04 -0.53
CA LEU A 201 14.65 14.84 0.35
C LEU A 201 14.32 16.10 1.15
N ARG A 202 13.02 16.34 1.32
CA ARG A 202 12.47 17.31 2.27
C ARG A 202 12.69 16.83 3.70
N ALA A 203 12.79 17.75 4.65
CA ALA A 203 12.85 17.36 6.06
C ALA A 203 11.54 16.71 6.50
N SER A 204 11.58 15.71 7.38
CA SER A 204 10.37 15.01 7.86
C SER A 204 9.34 15.94 8.54
N SER A 205 9.79 17.08 9.05
CA SER A 205 8.94 18.13 9.63
C SER A 205 8.21 19.00 8.60
N GLU A 206 8.56 18.92 7.31
CA GLU A 206 7.88 19.64 6.24
C GLU A 206 6.48 19.05 5.95
N GLY A 207 5.63 19.88 5.35
CA GLY A 207 4.25 19.52 5.01
C GLY A 207 4.17 18.42 3.96
N PHE A 208 3.31 17.44 4.18
CA PHE A 208 3.00 16.35 3.26
C PHE A 208 1.79 16.71 2.41
N ILE A 209 1.94 16.62 1.09
CA ILE A 209 0.87 16.90 0.10
C ILE A 209 0.35 18.34 0.24
N GLY A 210 1.27 19.29 0.45
CA GLY A 210 0.94 20.70 0.59
C GLY A 210 0.13 21.05 1.84
N ASN A 211 0.03 20.15 2.82
CA ASN A 211 -0.63 20.38 4.09
C ASN A 211 0.42 20.60 5.19
N ALA A 212 0.49 21.80 5.76
CA ALA A 212 1.46 22.09 6.83
C ALA A 212 1.14 21.41 8.17
N THR A 213 -0.11 20.98 8.39
CA THR A 213 -0.55 20.30 9.62
C THR A 213 -0.34 18.79 9.56
N ARG A 214 -0.26 18.22 8.34
CA ARG A 214 0.10 16.83 8.09
C ARG A 214 1.51 16.79 7.54
N THR A 215 2.50 16.47 8.36
CA THR A 215 3.90 16.43 7.95
C THR A 215 4.28 15.10 7.30
N ILE A 216 5.46 15.03 6.68
CA ILE A 216 6.01 13.75 6.19
C ILE A 216 6.16 12.76 7.36
N ASP A 217 6.62 13.22 8.52
CA ASP A 217 6.73 12.41 9.75
C ASP A 217 5.42 11.67 10.11
N SER A 218 4.28 12.33 9.88
CA SER A 218 2.95 11.79 10.21
C SER A 218 2.56 10.54 9.41
N VAL A 219 3.22 10.29 8.27
CA VAL A 219 2.96 9.11 7.43
C VAL A 219 4.05 8.04 7.54
N LEU A 220 5.18 8.34 8.20
CA LEU A 220 6.22 7.35 8.48
C LEU A 220 5.81 6.45 9.66
N THR A 221 6.36 5.24 9.71
CA THR A 221 6.03 4.25 10.77
C THR A 221 7.15 4.15 11.78
N TYR A 222 6.83 4.20 13.08
CA TYR A 222 7.80 3.80 14.11
C TYR A 222 7.99 2.27 14.06
N VAL A 223 9.23 1.84 13.95
CA VAL A 223 9.64 0.44 14.04
C VAL A 223 10.69 0.37 15.14
N ASP A 224 10.45 -0.48 16.13
CA ASP A 224 11.41 -0.69 17.22
C ASP A 224 12.74 -1.18 16.67
N GLY A 225 13.85 -0.76 17.27
CA GLY A 225 15.19 -1.13 16.79
C GLY A 225 15.68 -0.41 15.53
N ALA A 226 14.81 0.20 14.71
CA ALA A 226 15.21 0.92 13.49
C ALA A 226 15.84 2.30 13.75
N GLN A 227 15.96 2.77 15.00
CA GLN A 227 16.57 4.07 15.36
C GLN A 227 15.97 5.30 14.65
N GLY A 228 14.70 5.22 14.22
CA GLY A 228 13.97 6.34 13.63
C GLY A 228 12.63 5.90 13.03
N ARG A 229 11.97 6.79 12.30
CA ARG A 229 10.73 6.43 11.58
C ARG A 229 11.04 5.92 10.17
N VAL A 230 10.42 4.79 9.85
CA VAL A 230 10.64 4.04 8.62
C VAL A 230 9.61 4.43 7.56
N MET A 231 10.09 4.64 6.33
CA MET A 231 9.24 4.76 5.15
C MET A 231 8.64 3.39 4.81
N THR A 232 7.31 3.25 4.81
CA THR A 232 6.63 1.97 4.52
C THR A 232 5.63 2.14 3.37
N CYS A 233 4.99 1.05 2.91
CA CYS A 233 3.92 1.16 1.92
C CYS A 233 2.79 2.09 2.41
N ALA A 234 2.52 2.08 3.72
CA ALA A 234 1.50 2.92 4.35
C ALA A 234 1.88 4.41 4.42
N SER A 235 3.10 4.80 4.05
CA SER A 235 3.47 6.22 3.91
C SER A 235 2.81 6.87 2.71
N CYS A 236 2.51 6.09 1.66
CA CYS A 236 1.90 6.56 0.42
C CYS A 236 0.45 6.12 0.29
N HIS A 237 0.13 4.92 0.78
CA HIS A 237 -1.17 4.28 0.64
C HIS A 237 -2.01 4.32 1.93
N ASP A 238 -3.32 4.47 1.78
CA ASP A 238 -4.30 4.27 2.83
C ASP A 238 -5.18 3.06 2.50
N VAL A 239 -4.86 1.91 3.10
CA VAL A 239 -5.64 0.67 2.92
C VAL A 239 -7.12 0.82 3.30
N HIS A 240 -7.46 1.80 4.16
CA HIS A 240 -8.85 2.04 4.55
C HIS A 240 -9.61 2.90 3.55
N ASN A 241 -8.93 3.48 2.57
CA ASN A 241 -9.49 4.50 1.69
C ASN A 241 -10.21 5.60 2.49
N GLY A 242 -9.54 6.15 3.50
CA GLY A 242 -10.10 7.15 4.40
C GLY A 242 -10.13 8.55 3.79
N PRO A 243 -10.75 9.53 4.46
CA PRO A 243 -10.96 10.89 3.94
C PRO A 243 -9.69 11.62 3.47
N ALA A 244 -8.53 11.16 3.97
CA ALA A 244 -7.21 11.69 3.64
C ALA A 244 -6.65 11.19 2.30
N VAL A 245 -7.26 10.19 1.66
CA VAL A 245 -6.92 9.75 0.29
C VAL A 245 -7.20 10.89 -0.67
N GLY A 246 -6.21 11.26 -1.47
CA GLY A 246 -6.26 12.40 -2.38
C GLY A 246 -6.35 12.01 -3.85
N ASN A 247 -6.08 10.75 -4.20
CA ASN A 247 -6.22 10.27 -5.58
C ASN A 247 -7.71 10.09 -5.94
N THR A 248 -8.16 10.80 -6.98
CA THR A 248 -9.58 10.93 -7.39
C THR A 248 -9.99 9.94 -8.48
N ALA A 249 -9.18 8.93 -8.76
CA ALA A 249 -9.50 7.98 -9.81
C ALA A 249 -10.73 7.13 -9.41
N PRO A 250 -11.65 6.84 -10.34
CA PRO A 250 -12.94 6.22 -10.04
C PRO A 250 -12.77 4.82 -9.44
N ALA A 251 -13.79 4.31 -8.73
CA ALA A 251 -13.75 3.00 -8.07
C ALA A 251 -13.40 1.86 -9.05
N SER A 252 -13.69 2.07 -10.34
CA SER A 252 -13.42 1.16 -11.46
C SER A 252 -12.06 1.35 -12.16
N GLY A 253 -11.21 2.32 -11.79
CA GLY A 253 -9.93 2.55 -12.47
C GLY A 253 -8.94 3.43 -11.68
N ASN A 254 -7.66 3.01 -11.64
CA ASN A 254 -6.47 3.75 -11.15
C ASN A 254 -6.51 4.39 -9.74
N GLY A 255 -7.53 4.09 -8.91
CA GLY A 255 -7.63 4.51 -7.52
C GLY A 255 -6.72 3.69 -6.62
N TYR A 256 -5.41 3.88 -6.71
CA TYR A 256 -4.40 3.14 -5.94
C TYR A 256 -4.36 3.48 -4.44
N PHE A 257 -5.44 4.06 -3.88
CA PHE A 257 -5.53 4.46 -2.46
C PHE A 257 -4.41 5.38 -1.98
N LEU A 258 -3.90 6.23 -2.88
CA LEU A 258 -2.80 7.13 -2.57
C LEU A 258 -3.30 8.37 -1.82
N TYR A 259 -2.52 8.81 -0.83
CA TYR A 259 -2.82 10.07 -0.14
C TYR A 259 -2.82 11.30 -1.06
N ALA A 260 -2.12 11.24 -2.20
CA ALA A 260 -2.11 12.30 -3.22
C ALA A 260 -2.45 11.77 -4.62
N THR A 261 -2.82 12.68 -5.51
CA THR A 261 -2.92 12.39 -6.95
C THR A 261 -1.52 12.27 -7.58
N GLN A 262 -1.41 11.44 -8.62
CA GLN A 262 -0.21 11.33 -9.44
C GLN A 262 -0.04 12.51 -10.40
N GLU A 263 -1.11 13.29 -10.64
CA GLU A 263 -1.07 14.47 -11.51
C GLU A 263 0.00 15.46 -11.04
N GLY A 264 0.90 15.84 -11.97
CA GLY A 264 1.99 16.77 -11.67
C GLY A 264 2.97 16.26 -10.63
N SER A 265 3.06 14.94 -10.43
CA SER A 265 3.95 14.31 -9.44
C SER A 265 3.69 14.76 -8.00
N LYS A 266 2.45 15.17 -7.66
CA LYS A 266 2.12 15.72 -6.34
C LYS A 266 2.47 14.79 -5.18
N LEU A 267 2.36 13.47 -5.37
CA LEU A 267 2.85 12.50 -4.37
C LEU A 267 4.38 12.51 -4.25
N CYS A 268 5.12 12.51 -5.36
CA CYS A 268 6.58 12.48 -5.32
C CYS A 268 7.14 13.77 -4.67
N LEU A 269 6.57 14.91 -5.04
CA LEU A 269 7.00 16.24 -4.57
C LEU A 269 6.62 16.51 -3.10
N SER A 270 5.84 15.62 -2.46
CA SER A 270 5.59 15.72 -1.02
C SER A 270 6.82 15.33 -0.19
N CYS A 271 7.73 14.52 -0.75
CA CYS A 271 8.92 14.04 -0.05
C CYS A 271 10.22 14.44 -0.75
N HIS A 272 10.18 14.65 -2.06
CA HIS A 272 11.33 15.10 -2.85
C HIS A 272 11.31 16.60 -3.11
N ASP A 273 12.49 17.20 -3.07
CA ASP A 273 12.75 18.58 -3.41
C ASP A 273 13.66 18.69 -4.64
N LYS A 274 13.04 18.69 -5.83
CA LYS A 274 13.73 18.72 -7.13
C LYS A 274 14.27 20.11 -7.52
N ASN A 275 14.20 21.08 -6.62
CA ASN A 275 14.69 22.44 -6.81
C ASN A 275 15.87 22.80 -5.88
N ARG A 276 16.42 21.81 -5.16
CA ARG A 276 17.61 22.00 -4.31
C ARG A 276 18.90 22.03 -5.11
#